data_AF-A0AAE0ED14-F1
#
_entry.id   AF-A0AAE0ED14-F1
#
_cell.length_a   1.000
_cell.length_b   1.000
_cell.length_c   1.000
_cell.angle_alpha   90.00
_cell.angle_beta   90.00
_cell.angle_gamma   90.00
#
_symmetry.space_group_name_H-M   'P 1'
#
loop_
_entity.id
_entity.type
_entity.pdbx_description
1 polymer ?
#
loop_
_entity_poly.entity_id
_entity_poly.type
_entity_poly.pdbx_seq_one_letter_code
_entity_poly.pdbx_strand_id
1 'polypeptide(L)'
;MSMKVLQCSFLSGIKLQKVKPLLKILQPKSVLFPEELRNRVSFTNINSFSVSHYSENETLRIPSLKESSELVIATDLASQLHWSNLKQRNLNITRLKGDLLIDQGKHWLLSGNEQASSSQNKPILHWGSPDPENLLAALSKMGINGHVEQSMTDAESDEACIVHVQDPNKALIEVRATGTIISAADEDLASRIFEAIVNVLEGI
;
A
#
# COMPACT_ATOMS: atom_id res chain seq x y z
N MET A 1 31.12 51.29 -51.55
CA MET A 1 29.94 50.39 -51.56
C MET A 1 29.79 49.81 -50.16
N SER A 2 28.61 49.87 -49.54
CA SER A 2 28.35 49.23 -48.24
C SER A 2 27.62 47.90 -48.43
N MET A 3 28.08 46.87 -47.72
CA MET A 3 27.51 45.53 -47.79
C MET A 3 26.20 45.48 -47.02
N LYS A 4 25.10 45.08 -47.66
CA LYS A 4 23.83 44.77 -46.98
C LYS A 4 23.91 43.35 -46.43
N VAL A 5 23.93 43.22 -45.12
CA VAL A 5 23.85 41.93 -44.44
C VAL A 5 22.38 41.57 -44.24
N LEU A 6 21.95 40.45 -44.81
CA LEU A 6 20.62 39.87 -44.60
C LEU A 6 20.72 38.75 -43.58
N GLN A 7 19.98 38.85 -42.48
CA GLN A 7 19.86 37.76 -41.52
C GLN A 7 18.76 36.80 -41.99
N CYS A 8 19.19 35.70 -42.61
CA CYS A 8 18.29 34.61 -43.01
C CYS A 8 18.34 33.51 -41.95
N SER A 9 17.17 33.10 -41.45
CA SER A 9 17.03 32.01 -40.49
C SER A 9 16.64 30.72 -41.22
N PHE A 10 17.55 29.77 -41.28
CA PHE A 10 17.33 28.42 -41.83
C PHE A 10 17.17 27.38 -40.70
N LEU A 11 16.45 27.77 -39.64
CA LEU A 11 16.24 26.88 -38.50
C LEU A 11 15.47 25.64 -38.91
N SER A 12 16.13 24.49 -38.79
CA SER A 12 15.53 23.17 -38.95
C SER A 12 14.92 22.77 -37.62
N GLY A 13 13.59 22.71 -37.56
CA GLY A 13 12.86 22.37 -36.34
C GLY A 13 11.34 22.35 -36.54
N ILE A 14 10.62 21.86 -35.53
CA ILE A 14 9.16 21.85 -35.56
C ILE A 14 8.67 23.28 -35.38
N LYS A 15 8.00 23.81 -36.40
CA LYS A 15 7.33 25.11 -36.32
C LYS A 15 6.16 25.03 -35.34
N LEU A 16 5.91 26.11 -34.60
CA LEU A 16 4.84 26.17 -33.61
C LEU A 16 3.46 25.80 -34.18
N GLN A 17 3.22 26.13 -35.45
CA GLN A 17 2.00 25.77 -36.19
C GLN A 17 1.77 24.25 -36.29
N LYS A 18 2.83 23.45 -36.26
CA LYS A 18 2.76 21.98 -36.32
C LYS A 18 2.62 21.32 -34.95
N VAL A 19 2.88 22.04 -33.85
CA VAL A 19 2.79 21.50 -32.49
C VAL A 19 1.35 21.14 -32.13
N LYS A 20 0.38 22.03 -32.40
CA LYS A 20 -1.04 21.76 -32.10
C LYS A 20 -1.58 20.52 -32.85
N PRO A 21 -1.38 20.38 -34.18
CA PRO A 21 -1.74 19.15 -34.90
C PRO A 21 -1.06 17.91 -34.33
N LEU A 22 0.22 17.99 -33.98
CA LEU A 22 0.97 16.86 -33.44
C LEU A 22 0.38 16.37 -32.10
N LEU A 23 0.06 17.29 -31.19
CA LEU A 23 -0.57 16.94 -29.91
C LEU A 23 -1.96 16.33 -30.09
N LYS A 24 -2.72 16.75 -31.11
CA LYS A 24 -4.02 16.14 -31.42
C LYS A 24 -3.90 14.68 -31.90
N ILE A 25 -2.83 14.35 -32.62
CA ILE A 25 -2.56 13.00 -33.12
C ILE A 25 -2.04 12.11 -31.99
N LEU A 26 -1.10 12.63 -31.20
CA LEU A 26 -0.44 11.86 -30.16
C LEU A 26 -1.29 11.66 -28.90
N GLN A 27 -2.24 12.56 -28.62
CA GLN A 27 -3.10 12.54 -27.44
C GLN A 27 -2.33 12.16 -26.15
N PRO A 28 -1.25 12.87 -25.81
CA PRO A 28 -0.42 12.52 -24.67
C PRO A 28 -1.19 12.71 -23.35
N LYS A 29 -0.77 12.06 -22.26
CA LYS A 29 -1.39 12.28 -20.93
C LYS A 29 -0.93 13.59 -20.28
N SER A 30 0.34 13.94 -20.49
CA SER A 30 0.97 15.18 -20.02
C SER A 30 1.92 15.76 -21.06
N VAL A 31 2.04 17.08 -21.08
CA VAL A 31 2.92 17.82 -21.99
C VAL A 31 3.72 18.86 -21.21
N LEU A 32 5.02 18.95 -21.50
CA LEU A 32 5.92 19.92 -20.91
C LEU A 32 6.35 20.96 -21.94
N PHE A 33 6.21 22.24 -21.62
CA PHE A 33 6.69 23.35 -22.43
C PHE A 33 7.71 24.22 -21.68
N PRO A 34 8.71 24.78 -22.37
CA PRO A 34 9.52 25.84 -21.80
C PRO A 34 8.66 27.04 -21.39
N GLU A 35 8.99 27.69 -20.27
CA GLU A 35 8.29 28.89 -19.78
C GLU A 35 8.26 30.02 -20.83
N GLU A 36 9.29 30.16 -21.66
CA GLU A 36 9.37 31.18 -22.71
C GLU A 36 8.27 31.03 -23.77
N LEU A 37 7.67 29.84 -23.86
CA LEU A 37 6.60 29.53 -24.80
C LEU A 37 5.21 29.65 -24.18
N ARG A 38 5.08 29.86 -22.87
CA ARG A 38 3.79 29.96 -22.16
C ARG A 38 2.82 30.94 -22.84
N ASN A 39 3.31 32.12 -23.20
CA ASN A 39 2.49 33.17 -23.81
C ASN A 39 2.34 33.02 -25.34
N ARG A 40 3.13 32.15 -25.97
CA ARG A 40 3.09 31.89 -27.42
C ARG A 40 2.16 30.73 -27.78
N VAL A 41 1.83 29.89 -26.80
CA VAL A 41 1.08 28.65 -27.03
C VAL A 41 -0.14 28.58 -26.12
N SER A 42 -1.23 29.19 -26.57
CA SER A 42 -2.53 29.02 -25.91
C SER A 42 -3.22 27.77 -26.46
N PHE A 43 -3.43 26.79 -25.58
CA PHE A 43 -4.27 25.62 -25.85
C PHE A 43 -5.69 25.93 -25.36
N THR A 44 -6.61 26.16 -26.29
CA THR A 44 -8.02 26.49 -25.97
C THR A 44 -8.88 25.26 -25.67
N ASN A 45 -8.33 24.04 -25.77
CA ASN A 45 -9.07 22.80 -25.55
C ASN A 45 -8.15 21.76 -24.90
N ILE A 46 -7.90 21.93 -23.58
CA ILE A 46 -6.94 21.15 -22.77
C ILE A 46 -7.57 19.86 -22.20
N ASN A 47 -8.84 19.58 -22.50
CA ASN A 47 -9.59 18.51 -21.83
C ASN A 47 -9.04 17.08 -22.02
N SER A 48 -8.02 16.87 -22.88
CA SER A 48 -7.41 15.57 -23.13
C SER A 48 -6.02 15.38 -22.51
N PHE A 49 -5.36 16.44 -22.03
CA PHE A 49 -3.98 16.33 -21.53
C PHE A 49 -3.62 17.44 -20.55
N SER A 50 -2.77 17.13 -19.58
CA SER A 50 -2.21 18.13 -18.66
C SER A 50 -1.06 18.89 -19.32
N VAL A 51 -1.01 20.22 -19.13
CA VAL A 51 0.08 21.06 -19.63
C VAL A 51 0.82 21.67 -18.45
N SER A 52 2.14 21.45 -18.40
CA SER A 52 3.03 22.03 -17.39
C SER A 52 4.17 22.76 -18.08
N HIS A 53 4.74 23.74 -17.39
CA HIS A 53 5.84 24.55 -17.91
C HIS A 53 7.09 24.33 -17.07
N TYR A 54 8.25 24.27 -17.71
CA TYR A 54 9.52 24.08 -17.03
C TYR A 54 10.48 25.24 -17.32
N SER A 55 11.30 25.54 -16.33
CA SER A 55 12.48 26.39 -16.46
C SER A 55 13.73 25.54 -16.29
N GLU A 56 14.86 26.03 -16.80
CA GLU A 56 16.13 25.37 -16.60
C GLU A 56 16.47 25.28 -15.11
N ASN A 57 16.98 24.13 -14.65
CA ASN A 57 17.36 23.85 -13.26
C ASN A 57 16.20 23.81 -12.23
N GLU A 58 14.94 23.81 -12.67
CA GLU A 58 13.80 23.64 -11.77
C GLU A 58 13.29 22.19 -11.74
N THR A 59 13.08 21.67 -10.54
CA THR A 59 12.44 20.35 -10.36
C THR A 59 10.94 20.50 -10.53
N LEU A 60 10.41 19.92 -11.61
CA LEU A 60 8.98 19.90 -11.87
C LEU A 60 8.32 18.65 -11.28
N ARG A 61 7.33 18.87 -10.42
CA ARG A 61 6.49 17.78 -9.91
C ARG A 61 5.47 17.37 -10.96
N ILE A 62 5.79 16.33 -11.72
CA ILE A 62 4.80 15.70 -12.61
C ILE A 62 3.79 14.97 -11.70
N PRO A 63 2.49 15.28 -11.77
CA PRO A 63 1.50 14.55 -10.99
C PRO A 63 1.62 13.06 -11.34
N SER A 64 1.79 12.23 -10.30
CA SER A 64 1.82 10.80 -10.50
C SER A 64 0.51 10.40 -11.16
N LEU A 65 0.60 9.65 -12.26
CA LEU A 65 -0.55 9.08 -12.97
C LEU A 65 -1.16 7.93 -12.12
N LYS A 66 -1.51 8.21 -10.87
CA LYS A 66 -1.87 7.22 -9.85
C LYS A 66 -3.31 6.74 -9.93
N GLU A 67 -4.13 7.31 -10.80
CA GLU A 67 -5.53 6.90 -10.95
C GLU A 67 -5.71 5.56 -11.70
N SER A 68 -4.64 4.98 -12.25
CA SER A 68 -4.69 3.67 -12.92
C SER A 68 -3.43 2.85 -12.64
N SER A 69 -3.19 2.51 -11.37
CA SER A 69 -2.33 1.35 -11.10
C SER A 69 -3.11 0.11 -11.52
N GLU A 70 -2.93 -0.33 -12.75
CA GLU A 70 -3.55 -1.56 -13.26
C GLU A 70 -2.82 -2.76 -12.66
N LEU A 71 -3.50 -3.45 -11.73
CA LEU A 71 -3.10 -4.76 -11.23
C LEU A 71 -3.80 -5.83 -12.07
N VAL A 72 -3.03 -6.66 -12.75
CA VAL A 72 -3.57 -7.81 -13.49
C VAL A 72 -3.70 -8.98 -12.53
N ILE A 73 -4.93 -9.40 -12.29
CA ILE A 73 -5.27 -10.58 -11.49
C ILE A 73 -5.69 -11.68 -12.44
N ALA A 74 -5.05 -12.85 -12.35
CA ALA A 74 -5.48 -14.02 -13.11
C ALA A 74 -6.91 -14.43 -12.70
N THR A 75 -7.73 -14.88 -13.65
CA THR A 75 -9.18 -15.12 -13.44
C THR A 75 -9.45 -16.23 -12.42
N ASP A 76 -8.59 -17.24 -12.36
CA ASP A 76 -8.57 -18.29 -11.34
C ASP A 76 -8.30 -17.71 -9.95
N LEU A 77 -7.41 -16.73 -9.83
CA LEU A 77 -7.13 -16.03 -8.58
C LEU A 77 -8.30 -15.15 -8.16
N ALA A 78 -8.90 -14.41 -9.09
CA ALA A 78 -10.05 -13.54 -8.80
C ALA A 78 -11.22 -14.30 -8.15
N SER A 79 -11.37 -15.58 -8.45
CA SER A 79 -12.39 -16.45 -7.83
C SER A 79 -12.10 -16.80 -6.35
N GLN A 80 -10.88 -16.58 -5.88
CA GLN A 80 -10.42 -16.83 -4.50
C GLN A 80 -10.54 -15.58 -3.61
N LEU A 81 -11.16 -14.52 -4.11
CA LEU A 81 -11.42 -13.31 -3.33
C LEU A 81 -12.32 -13.64 -2.13
N HIS A 82 -11.73 -13.67 -0.94
CA HIS A 82 -12.46 -13.89 0.30
C HIS A 82 -12.87 -12.55 0.91
N TRP A 83 -14.17 -12.35 1.02
CA TRP A 83 -14.75 -11.17 1.67
C TRP A 83 -14.80 -11.36 3.19
N SER A 84 -14.20 -10.44 3.94
CA SER A 84 -14.40 -10.34 5.39
C SER A 84 -14.90 -8.94 5.76
N ASN A 85 -15.88 -8.89 6.67
CA ASN A 85 -16.39 -7.65 7.22
C ASN A 85 -15.69 -7.38 8.55
N LEU A 86 -14.91 -6.31 8.61
CA LEU A 86 -14.17 -5.97 9.82
C LEU A 86 -15.06 -5.13 10.73
N LYS A 87 -15.61 -5.80 11.76
CA LYS A 87 -16.62 -5.26 12.69
C LYS A 87 -16.23 -3.93 13.35
N GLN A 88 -14.93 -3.66 13.49
CA GLN A 88 -14.40 -2.52 14.23
C GLN A 88 -14.45 -1.18 13.46
N ARG A 89 -14.65 -1.18 12.12
CA ARG A 89 -14.66 0.05 11.30
C ARG A 89 -15.72 0.11 10.19
N ASN A 90 -16.66 -0.83 10.11
CA ASN A 90 -17.58 -0.96 8.95
C ASN A 90 -16.83 -0.96 7.61
N LEU A 91 -15.61 -1.52 7.60
CA LEU A 91 -14.79 -1.62 6.41
C LEU A 91 -14.94 -3.03 5.86
N ASN A 92 -15.31 -3.10 4.59
CA ASN A 92 -15.34 -4.33 3.85
C ASN A 92 -13.96 -4.56 3.23
N ILE A 93 -13.30 -5.65 3.60
CA ILE A 93 -11.98 -6.01 3.09
C ILE A 93 -12.14 -7.28 2.24
N THR A 94 -11.53 -7.28 1.06
CA THR A 94 -11.44 -8.48 0.23
C THR A 94 -9.99 -8.92 0.17
N ARG A 95 -9.73 -10.17 0.58
CA ARG A 95 -8.38 -10.74 0.60
C ARG A 95 -8.12 -11.58 -0.64
N LEU A 96 -6.91 -11.47 -1.16
CA LEU A 96 -6.41 -12.25 -2.28
C LEU A 96 -4.97 -12.65 -2.02
N LYS A 97 -4.71 -13.94 -1.85
CA LYS A 97 -3.36 -14.46 -1.65
C LYS A 97 -2.70 -14.74 -3.01
N GLY A 98 -1.49 -14.24 -3.20
CA GLY A 98 -0.72 -14.48 -4.41
C GLY A 98 0.67 -13.87 -4.35
N ASP A 99 1.51 -14.21 -5.31
CA ASP A 99 2.83 -13.63 -5.48
C ASP A 99 2.77 -12.45 -6.45
N LEU A 100 3.33 -11.31 -6.03
CA LEU A 100 3.39 -10.10 -6.84
C LEU A 100 4.62 -10.12 -7.75
N LEU A 101 4.39 -10.15 -9.06
CA LEU A 101 5.43 -10.05 -10.08
C LEU A 101 5.32 -8.68 -10.78
N ILE A 102 6.47 -8.05 -11.02
CA ILE A 102 6.54 -6.84 -11.85
C ILE A 102 7.24 -7.21 -13.15
N ASP A 103 6.51 -7.14 -14.26
CA ASP A 103 7.07 -7.38 -15.60
C ASP A 103 6.60 -6.30 -16.57
N GLN A 104 7.54 -5.77 -17.35
CA GLN A 104 7.30 -4.69 -18.33
C GLN A 104 6.52 -3.48 -17.77
N GLY A 105 6.75 -3.14 -16.50
CA GLY A 105 6.05 -2.03 -15.82
C GLY A 105 4.60 -2.32 -15.42
N LYS A 106 4.14 -3.58 -15.58
CA LYS A 106 2.84 -4.06 -15.11
C LYS A 106 3.01 -4.88 -13.84
N HIS A 107 2.01 -4.77 -12.96
CA HIS A 107 1.93 -5.56 -11.74
C HIS A 107 1.01 -6.75 -11.99
N TRP A 108 1.52 -7.95 -11.76
CA TRP A 108 0.82 -9.21 -11.92
C TRP A 108 0.69 -9.89 -10.56
N LEU A 109 -0.50 -10.38 -10.24
CA LEU A 109 -0.72 -11.22 -9.06
C LEU A 109 -0.94 -12.66 -9.50
N LEU A 110 0.00 -13.54 -9.15
CA LEU A 110 0.03 -14.94 -9.53
C LEU A 110 -0.41 -15.83 -8.36
N SER A 111 -0.99 -16.99 -8.65
CA SER A 111 -1.32 -17.98 -7.61
C SER A 111 -0.02 -18.59 -7.09
N GLY A 112 0.21 -18.52 -5.78
CA GLY A 112 1.46 -18.97 -5.14
C GLY A 112 1.65 -20.49 -5.07
N ASN A 113 1.12 -21.24 -6.04
CA ASN A 113 1.07 -22.70 -6.00
C ASN A 113 2.28 -23.42 -6.62
N GLU A 114 3.37 -22.73 -7.00
CA GLU A 114 4.53 -23.41 -7.62
C GLU A 114 5.90 -23.11 -7.01
N GLN A 115 5.98 -22.58 -5.79
CA GLN A 115 7.28 -22.53 -5.10
C GLN A 115 7.22 -23.02 -3.65
N ALA A 116 6.96 -24.32 -3.53
CA ALA A 116 7.39 -25.10 -2.38
C ALA A 116 8.93 -25.13 -2.35
N SER A 117 9.59 -24.14 -1.72
CA SER A 117 10.89 -24.31 -1.03
C SER A 117 11.65 -23.01 -0.66
N SER A 118 11.01 -21.90 -0.19
CA SER A 118 11.81 -20.85 0.50
C SER A 118 11.05 -19.87 1.41
N SER A 119 9.76 -20.02 1.70
CA SER A 119 8.98 -18.96 2.38
C SER A 119 8.95 -19.07 3.91
N GLN A 120 10.00 -19.56 4.57
CA GLN A 120 9.93 -19.74 6.03
C GLN A 120 9.89 -18.44 6.84
N ASN A 121 10.14 -17.26 6.27
CA ASN A 121 10.18 -16.02 7.04
C ASN A 121 9.73 -14.78 6.25
N LYS A 122 8.50 -14.77 5.69
CA LYS A 122 7.87 -13.47 5.37
C LYS A 122 7.05 -13.07 6.60
N PRO A 123 7.37 -11.95 7.28
CA PRO A 123 6.57 -11.50 8.41
C PRO A 123 5.17 -11.17 7.92
N ILE A 124 4.19 -11.99 8.31
CA ILE A 124 2.77 -11.72 8.07
C ILE A 124 2.42 -10.50 8.91
N LEU A 125 1.83 -9.48 8.30
CA LEU A 125 1.44 -8.26 8.99
C LEU A 125 0.07 -8.49 9.60
N HIS A 126 -0.03 -8.74 10.90
CA HIS A 126 -1.35 -8.93 11.52
C HIS A 126 -2.07 -7.60 11.71
N TRP A 127 -3.37 -7.56 11.43
CA TRP A 127 -4.20 -6.36 11.59
C TRP A 127 -5.37 -6.59 12.54
N GLY A 128 -5.68 -5.56 13.32
CA GLY A 128 -6.73 -5.58 14.33
C GLY A 128 -6.20 -5.80 15.74
N SER A 129 -7.11 -5.78 16.71
CA SER A 129 -6.84 -6.11 18.11
C SER A 129 -7.46 -7.47 18.43
N PRO A 130 -6.74 -8.38 19.11
CA PRO A 130 -7.33 -9.66 19.50
C PRO A 130 -8.45 -9.40 20.50
N ASP A 131 -9.63 -9.96 20.24
CA ASP A 131 -10.72 -9.94 21.20
C ASP A 131 -10.34 -10.83 22.42
N PRO A 132 -10.43 -10.32 23.66
CA PRO A 132 -9.92 -11.04 24.84
C PRO A 132 -10.59 -12.40 25.06
N GLU A 133 -11.89 -12.53 24.77
CA GLU A 133 -12.63 -13.78 24.92
C GLU A 133 -12.21 -14.80 23.87
N ASN A 134 -12.08 -14.37 22.61
CA ASN A 134 -11.59 -15.23 21.53
C ASN A 134 -10.13 -15.65 21.75
N LEU A 135 -9.29 -14.76 22.29
CA LEU A 135 -7.91 -15.06 22.66
C LEU A 135 -7.84 -16.11 23.78
N LEU A 136 -8.63 -15.95 24.84
CA LEU A 136 -8.74 -16.97 25.89
C LEU A 136 -9.21 -18.33 25.34
N ALA A 137 -10.20 -18.33 24.45
CA ALA A 137 -10.68 -19.55 23.81
C ALA A 137 -9.61 -20.23 22.94
N ALA A 138 -8.80 -19.44 22.20
CA ALA A 138 -7.69 -19.95 21.41
C ALA A 138 -6.58 -20.54 22.28
N LEU A 139 -6.18 -19.83 23.35
CA LEU A 139 -5.19 -20.30 24.33
C LEU A 139 -5.64 -21.62 25.00
N SER A 140 -6.90 -21.70 25.43
CA SER A 140 -7.46 -22.89 26.06
C SER A 140 -7.43 -24.11 25.13
N LYS A 141 -7.74 -23.93 23.83
CA LYS A 141 -7.59 -25.00 22.82
C LYS A 141 -6.16 -25.51 22.69
N MET A 142 -5.18 -24.66 22.94
CA MET A 142 -3.75 -25.02 22.96
C MET A 142 -3.29 -25.55 24.32
N GLY A 143 -4.18 -25.73 25.30
CA GLY A 143 -3.85 -26.20 26.65
C GLY A 143 -3.16 -25.14 27.52
N ILE A 144 -3.33 -23.86 27.19
CA ILE A 144 -2.80 -22.72 27.95
C ILE A 144 -3.97 -22.09 28.72
N ASN A 145 -3.87 -22.09 30.05
CA ASN A 145 -4.93 -21.55 30.91
C ASN A 145 -4.58 -20.13 31.33
N GLY A 146 -5.52 -19.22 31.16
CA GLY A 146 -5.38 -17.85 31.62
C GLY A 146 -6.72 -17.21 31.96
N HIS A 147 -6.66 -15.99 32.50
CA HIS A 147 -7.82 -15.17 32.78
C HIS A 147 -7.56 -13.73 32.36
N VAL A 148 -8.64 -13.02 32.05
CA VAL A 148 -8.59 -11.60 31.65
C VAL A 148 -8.75 -10.72 32.88
N GLU A 149 -7.87 -9.75 33.03
CA GLU A 149 -8.00 -8.62 33.93
C GLU A 149 -8.28 -7.38 33.08
N GLN A 150 -9.47 -6.80 33.24
CA GLN A 150 -9.80 -5.50 32.66
C GLN A 150 -9.40 -4.41 33.65
N SER A 151 -8.42 -3.57 33.27
CA SER A 151 -8.02 -2.42 34.08
C SER A 151 -9.11 -1.35 34.03
N MET A 152 -9.96 -1.30 35.05
CA MET A 152 -10.83 -0.15 35.32
C MET A 152 -10.01 0.92 36.04
N THR A 153 -9.12 1.61 35.34
CA THR A 153 -8.39 2.74 35.91
C THR A 153 -9.02 4.05 35.46
N ASP A 154 -9.76 4.66 36.38
CA ASP A 154 -10.19 6.06 36.34
C ASP A 154 -8.96 6.98 36.30
N ALA A 155 -8.41 7.23 35.12
CA ALA A 155 -7.64 8.42 34.70
C ALA A 155 -6.78 8.08 33.48
N GLU A 156 -7.14 8.61 32.31
CA GLU A 156 -6.28 8.94 31.15
C GLU A 156 -5.20 7.92 30.69
N SER A 157 -5.26 6.67 31.14
CA SER A 157 -4.33 5.61 30.76
C SER A 157 -4.97 4.79 29.64
N ASP A 158 -4.21 4.57 28.55
CA ASP A 158 -4.59 3.68 27.46
C ASP A 158 -5.25 2.42 28.03
N GLU A 159 -6.53 2.18 27.71
CA GLU A 159 -7.27 0.99 28.13
C GLU A 159 -6.53 -0.26 27.61
N ALA A 160 -5.67 -0.83 28.45
CA ALA A 160 -4.93 -2.04 28.17
C ALA A 160 -5.72 -3.22 28.73
N CYS A 161 -6.01 -4.21 27.87
CA CYS A 161 -6.53 -5.49 28.32
C CYS A 161 -5.36 -6.40 28.68
N ILE A 162 -5.35 -6.91 29.91
CA ILE A 162 -4.28 -7.79 30.40
C ILE A 162 -4.82 -9.21 30.48
N VAL A 163 -4.11 -10.17 29.88
CA VAL A 163 -4.39 -11.60 30.03
C VAL A 163 -3.25 -12.25 30.79
N HIS A 164 -3.59 -12.82 31.95
CA HIS A 164 -2.64 -13.56 32.79
C HIS A 164 -2.71 -15.04 32.49
N VAL A 165 -1.59 -15.62 32.10
CA VAL A 165 -1.42 -17.07 31.90
C VAL A 165 -0.91 -17.70 33.19
N GLN A 166 -1.61 -18.72 33.68
CA GLN A 166 -1.29 -19.43 34.93
C GLN A 166 -0.60 -20.76 34.66
N ASP A 167 -1.05 -21.50 33.63
CA ASP A 167 -0.48 -22.79 33.21
C ASP A 167 -0.22 -22.77 31.69
N PRO A 168 0.87 -23.38 31.17
CA PRO A 168 1.84 -24.25 31.86
C PRO A 168 2.95 -23.51 32.63
N ASN A 169 3.22 -22.24 32.30
CA ASN A 169 4.14 -21.35 33.01
C ASN A 169 3.53 -19.94 33.06
N LYS A 170 3.97 -19.12 34.02
CA LYS A 170 3.48 -17.74 34.14
C LYS A 170 3.88 -16.91 32.93
N ALA A 171 2.90 -16.27 32.29
CA ALA A 171 3.10 -15.29 31.25
C ALA A 171 2.02 -14.19 31.33
N LEU A 172 2.31 -13.04 30.71
CA LEU A 172 1.43 -11.88 30.65
C LEU A 172 1.30 -11.43 29.20
N ILE A 173 0.07 -11.21 28.76
CA ILE A 173 -0.26 -10.68 27.44
C ILE A 173 -0.94 -9.33 27.66
N GLU A 174 -0.34 -8.27 27.14
CA GLU A 174 -0.88 -6.92 27.23
C GLU A 174 -1.34 -6.47 25.86
N VAL A 175 -2.64 -6.24 25.71
CA VAL A 175 -3.27 -5.77 24.47
C VAL A 175 -3.56 -4.28 24.60
N ARG A 176 -2.83 -3.46 23.84
CA ARG A 176 -3.00 -2.01 23.75
C ARG A 176 -3.52 -1.61 22.37
N ALA A 177 -3.97 -0.36 22.25
CA ALA A 177 -4.43 0.21 20.98
C ALA A 177 -3.34 0.17 19.87
N THR A 178 -2.07 0.27 20.23
CA THR A 178 -0.94 0.36 19.29
C THR A 178 -0.15 -0.94 19.14
N GLY A 179 -0.45 -1.99 19.91
CA GLY A 179 0.27 -3.25 19.85
C GLY A 179 -0.09 -4.25 20.94
N THR A 180 0.40 -5.47 20.79
CA THR A 180 0.27 -6.54 21.79
C THR A 180 1.66 -6.96 22.27
N ILE A 181 1.87 -6.99 23.58
CA ILE A 181 3.15 -7.36 24.21
C ILE A 181 2.98 -8.73 24.88
N ILE A 182 3.87 -9.66 24.57
CA ILE A 182 3.93 -10.99 25.22
C ILE A 182 5.14 -11.00 26.15
N SER A 183 4.90 -11.22 27.44
CA SER A 183 5.94 -11.37 28.46
C SER A 183 5.87 -12.78 29.02
N ALA A 184 6.85 -13.63 28.68
CA ALA A 184 6.96 -14.99 29.21
C ALA A 184 8.42 -15.29 29.57
N ALA A 185 8.63 -16.14 30.58
CA ALA A 185 9.98 -16.58 30.96
C ALA A 185 10.53 -17.68 30.02
N ASP A 186 9.66 -18.30 29.23
CA ASP A 186 9.94 -19.42 28.35
C ASP A 186 9.61 -19.04 26.90
N GLU A 187 10.58 -19.19 26.00
CA GLU A 187 10.46 -18.85 24.58
C GLU A 187 9.46 -19.77 23.85
N ASP A 188 9.37 -21.03 24.26
CA ASP A 188 8.40 -21.99 23.69
C ASP A 188 6.97 -21.57 24.03
N LEU A 189 6.73 -21.14 25.27
CA LEU A 189 5.45 -20.58 25.68
C LEU A 189 5.15 -19.26 24.95
N ALA A 190 6.12 -18.35 24.82
CA ALA A 190 5.94 -17.11 24.08
C ALA A 190 5.55 -17.36 22.63
N SER A 191 6.18 -18.34 21.98
CA SER A 191 5.92 -18.73 20.60
C SER A 191 4.51 -19.31 20.41
N ARG A 192 4.06 -20.16 21.34
CA ARG A 192 2.69 -20.71 21.33
C ARG A 192 1.63 -19.64 21.59
N ILE A 193 1.91 -18.69 22.48
CA ILE A 193 1.03 -17.53 22.71
C ILE A 193 0.96 -16.66 21.45
N PHE A 194 2.10 -16.41 20.80
CA PHE A 194 2.14 -15.68 19.55
C PHE A 194 1.30 -16.38 18.47
N GLU A 195 1.43 -17.70 18.32
CA GLU A 195 0.61 -18.49 17.40
C GLU A 195 -0.89 -18.38 17.72
N ALA A 196 -1.28 -18.41 19.00
CA ALA A 196 -2.67 -18.19 19.41
C ALA A 196 -3.17 -16.79 18.99
N ILE A 197 -2.36 -15.76 19.16
CA ILE A 197 -2.68 -14.38 18.73
C ILE A 197 -2.80 -14.31 17.20
N VAL A 198 -1.88 -14.93 16.46
CA VAL A 198 -1.90 -15.02 14.99
C VAL A 198 -3.18 -15.70 14.49
N ASN A 199 -3.67 -16.71 15.19
CA ASN A 199 -4.89 -17.43 14.82
C ASN A 199 -6.17 -16.63 15.09
N VAL A 200 -6.13 -15.70 16.04
CA VAL A 200 -7.28 -14.84 16.41
C VAL A 200 -7.28 -13.54 15.62
N LEU A 201 -6.09 -13.01 15.31
CA LEU A 201 -5.91 -11.86 14.46
C LEU A 201 -6.03 -12.25 13.00
N GLU A 202 -6.59 -11.37 12.20
CA GLU A 202 -6.59 -11.59 10.77
C GLU A 202 -5.25 -11.09 10.17
N GLY A 203 -4.48 -11.99 9.55
CA GLY A 203 -3.25 -11.62 8.83
C GLY A 203 -3.51 -10.75 7.58
N ILE A 204 -2.58 -9.84 7.28
CA ILE A 204 -2.38 -9.14 6.00
C ILE A 204 -1.26 -9.84 5.24
#